data_AF-A0A959KXD3-F1
#
_entry.id   AF-A0A959KXD3-F1
#
_cell.length_a   1.000
_cell.length_b   1.000
_cell.length_c   1.000
_cell.angle_alpha   90.00
_cell.angle_beta   90.00
_cell.angle_gamma   90.00
#
_symmetry.space_group_name_H-M   'P 1'
#
loop_
_entity.id
_entity.type
_entity.pdbx_description
1 polymer ?
#
loop_
_entity_poly.entity_id
_entity_poly.type
_entity_poly.pdbx_seq_one_letter_code
_entity_poly.pdbx_strand_id
1 'polypeptide(L)' 'PEREHLRLGAHWVIWMQALRFLADYLTGDHYFQTQYPEHNLVRARNQLKLGEGLKGLKG' A
#
# COMPACT_ATOMS: atom_id res chain seq x y z
N PRO A 1 -2.42 -22.01 -13.14
CA PRO A 1 -3.71 -21.30 -12.93
C PRO A 1 -3.66 -20.18 -11.88
N GLU A 2 -3.38 -20.45 -10.59
CA GLU A 2 -3.37 -19.41 -9.54
C GLU A 2 -1.95 -18.95 -9.16
N ARG A 3 -0.99 -19.89 -9.13
CA ARG A 3 0.45 -19.62 -8.89
C ARG A 3 1.05 -18.61 -9.87
N GLU A 4 0.56 -18.60 -11.12
CA GLU A 4 0.99 -17.66 -12.16
C GLU A 4 0.62 -16.20 -11.84
N HIS A 5 -0.41 -16.00 -11.01
CA HIS A 5 -0.94 -14.68 -10.66
C HIS A 5 -0.41 -14.15 -9.33
N LEU A 6 0.47 -14.87 -8.63
CA LEU A 6 0.98 -14.45 -7.31
C LEU A 6 1.66 -13.07 -7.35
N ARG A 7 2.45 -12.80 -8.39
CA ARG A 7 3.10 -11.49 -8.57
C ARG A 7 2.07 -10.37 -8.80
N LEU A 8 1.05 -10.64 -9.61
CA LEU A 8 -0.03 -9.69 -9.88
C LEU A 8 -0.87 -9.44 -8.62
N GLY A 9 -1.20 -10.49 -7.87
CA GLY A 9 -1.93 -10.38 -6.61
C GLY A 9 -1.18 -9.55 -5.57
N ALA A 10 0.13 -9.77 -5.43
CA ALA A 10 0.98 -8.97 -4.56
C ALA A 10 0.95 -7.48 -4.96
N HIS A 11 1.01 -7.19 -6.27
CA HIS A 11 0.89 -5.83 -6.78
C HIS A 11 -0.42 -5.17 -6.33
N TRP A 12 -1.55 -5.85 -6.56
CA TRP A 12 -2.87 -5.34 -6.19
C TRP A 12 -3.00 -5.08 -4.70
N VAL A 13 -2.54 -6.00 -3.85
CA VAL A 13 -2.60 -5.84 -2.39
C VAL A 13 -1.82 -4.61 -1.93
N ILE A 14 -0.63 -4.38 -2.48
CA ILE A 14 0.22 -3.24 -2.11
C ILE A 14 -0.41 -1.91 -2.50
N TRP A 15 -0.90 -1.78 -3.74
CA TRP A 15 -1.59 -0.56 -4.18
C TRP A 15 -2.89 -0.32 -3.42
N MET A 16 -3.68 -1.38 -3.18
CA MET A 16 -4.89 -1.28 -2.39
C MET A 16 -4.59 -0.81 -0.96
N GLN A 17 -3.54 -1.34 -0.34
CA GLN A 17 -3.14 -0.95 1.01
C GLN A 17 -2.63 0.49 1.08
N ALA A 18 -1.91 0.95 0.05
CA ALA A 18 -1.51 2.35 -0.08
C ALA A 18 -2.73 3.30 -0.09
N LEU A 19 -3.74 2.97 -0.90
CA LEU A 19 -4.98 3.72 -0.99
C LEU A 19 -5.76 3.72 0.33
N ARG A 20 -5.81 2.59 1.04
CA ARG A 20 -6.47 2.48 2.35
C ARG A 20 -5.80 3.37 3.40
N PHE A 21 -4.47 3.38 3.46
CA PHE A 21 -3.76 4.27 4.38
C PHE A 21 -3.95 5.75 4.02
N LEU A 22 -3.89 6.09 2.73
CA LEU A 22 -4.10 7.47 2.28
C LEU A 22 -5.52 7.94 2.58
N ALA A 23 -6.52 7.11 2.29
CA ALA A 23 -7.91 7.41 2.59
C ALA A 23 -8.12 7.62 4.09
N ASP A 24 -7.58 6.72 4.93
CA ASP A 24 -7.71 6.84 6.38
C ASP A 24 -7.08 8.13 6.90
N TYR A 25 -5.89 8.49 6.41
CA TYR A 25 -5.23 9.76 6.71
C TYR A 25 -6.09 10.98 6.34
N LEU A 26 -6.66 10.99 5.13
CA LEU A 26 -7.51 12.10 4.66
C LEU A 26 -8.82 12.21 5.45
N THR A 27 -9.26 11.12 6.07
CA THR A 27 -10.46 11.10 6.92
C THR A 27 -10.17 11.27 8.41
N GLY A 28 -8.92 11.49 8.82
CA GLY A 28 -8.57 11.72 10.22
C GLY A 28 -8.23 10.48 11.05
N ASP A 29 -7.66 9.45 10.42
CA ASP A 29 -7.09 8.25 11.06
C ASP A 29 -8.08 7.48 11.95
N HIS A 30 -9.25 7.14 11.41
CA HIS A 30 -10.32 6.47 12.14
C HIS A 30 -10.21 4.95 12.16
N TYR A 31 -9.54 4.36 11.16
CA TYR A 31 -9.50 2.91 10.96
C TYR A 31 -8.22 2.28 11.51
N PHE A 32 -7.05 2.82 11.15
CA PHE A 32 -5.77 2.30 11.57
C PHE A 32 -5.23 3.06 12.79
N GLN A 33 -4.71 2.32 13.77
CA GLN A 33 -4.00 2.94 14.89
C GLN A 33 -2.75 3.69 14.40
N THR A 34 -2.64 4.95 14.85
CA THR A 34 -1.51 5.84 14.57
C THR A 34 -0.73 6.17 15.84
N GLN A 35 0.50 6.64 15.67
CA GLN A 35 1.40 7.03 16.77
C GLN A 35 1.78 8.53 16.70
N TYR A 36 1.56 9.14 15.54
CA TYR A 36 1.79 10.54 15.24
C TYR A 36 0.87 10.93 14.06
N PRO A 37 0.53 12.22 13.88
CA PRO A 37 -0.51 12.66 12.94
C PRO A 37 -0.30 12.24 11.48
N GLU A 38 0.93 12.09 11.03
CA GLU A 38 1.25 11.73 9.64
C GLU A 38 1.50 10.23 9.44
N HIS A 39 1.25 9.38 10.44
CA HIS A 39 1.67 7.97 10.40
C HIS A 39 1.05 7.20 9.23
N ASN A 40 -0.24 7.39 8.95
CA ASN A 40 -0.86 6.75 7.79
C ASN A 40 -0.40 7.36 6.45
N LEU A 41 -0.09 8.66 6.40
CA LEU A 41 0.54 9.26 5.22
C LEU A 41 1.92 8.65 4.93
N VAL A 42 2.74 8.44 5.96
CA VAL A 42 4.04 7.76 5.84
C VAL A 42 3.86 6.32 5.36
N ARG A 43 2.91 5.57 5.95
CA ARG A 43 2.59 4.20 5.51
C ARG A 43 2.13 4.15 4.06
N ALA A 44 1.28 5.08 3.62
CA ALA A 44 0.83 5.17 2.23
C ALA A 44 2.00 5.38 1.27
N ARG A 45 2.89 6.35 1.55
CA ARG A 45 4.10 6.61 0.76
C ARG A 45 5.02 5.39 0.67
N ASN A 46 5.21 4.67 1.79
CA ASN A 46 6.00 3.44 1.81
C ASN A 46 5.41 2.37 0.90
N GLN A 47 4.08 2.16 0.92
CA GLN A 47 3.42 1.18 0.05
C GLN A 47 3.48 1.58 -1.43
N LEU A 48 3.32 2.87 -1.77
CA LEU A 48 3.51 3.36 -3.13
C LEU A 48 4.94 3.08 -3.62
N LYS A 49 5.94 3.36 -2.77
CA LYS A 49 7.35 3.12 -3.12
C LYS A 49 7.66 1.63 -3.34
N LEU A 50 7.09 0.77 -2.50
CA LEU A 50 7.17 -0.68 -2.68
C LEU A 50 6.50 -1.12 -3.99
N GLY A 51 5.33 -0.55 -4.30
CA GLY A 51 4.61 -0.81 -5.54
C GLY A 51 5.39 -0.44 -6.80
N GLU A 52 6.15 0.67 -6.78
CA GLU A 52 7.09 1.05 -7.85
C GLU A 52 8.22 0.02 -8.00
N GLY A 53 8.83 -0.39 -6.90
CA GLY A 53 9.91 -1.38 -6.90
C GLY A 53 9.49 -2.72 -7.49
N LEU A 54 8.26 -3.16 -7.22
CA LEU A 54 7.69 -4.38 -7.80
C LEU A 54 7.42 -4.29 -9.30
N LYS A 55 7.16 -3.11 -9.86
CA LYS A 55 7.08 -2.93 -11.33
C LYS A 55 8.45 -3.09 -11.99
N GLY A 56 9.53 -2.78 -11.28
CA GLY A 56 10.92 -2.87 -11.76
C GLY A 56 11.50 -4.29 -11.75
N LEU A 57 10.90 -5.22 -11.00
CA LEU A 57 11.25 -6.63 -11.03
C LEU A 57 10.71 -7.26 -12.32
N LYS A 58 11.50 -7.17 -13.39
CA LYS A 58 11.25 -7.93 -14.63
C LYS A 58 11.09 -9.42 -14.28
N GLY A 59 10.11 -10.03 -14.95
CA GLY A 59 9.81 -11.47 -14.95
C GLY A 59 11.03 -12.34 -14.80
#